data_AF-C3ZRQ4-F1
#
_entry.id   AF-C3ZRQ4-F1
#
_cell.length_a   1.000
_cell.length_b   1.000
_cell.length_c   1.000
_cell.angle_alpha   90.00
_cell.angle_beta   90.00
_cell.angle_gamma   90.00
#
_symmetry.space_group_name_H-M   'P 1'
#
loop_
_entity.id
_entity.type
_entity.pdbx_description
1 polymer ?
#
loop_
_entity_poly.entity_id
_entity_poly.type
_entity_poly.pdbx_seq_one_letter_code
_entity_poly.pdbx_strand_id
1 'polypeptide(L)'
;MSRPGRSTGKWLSDLHDFCRLCGKNQRIRGTLQHVVVIFDDRIKKGDIKKGDPPVVTLPSVATVLLSLGLKISKDDPSKSRRVCETCARRADNIKKSMDEYLETWKQNETSGSGKQTPTSAKGAEKRCRETPSKTPRDSKKRLIRTPLKSTLTATREQAEPQDTVRVQEKDKENRTLANAPDRKSETKVTVTYSSLVRNYSCDNSLAGVVENLAKGNLATSAKLMMTHPKLSSEIQKQIELKVEKEASTLLSTGKLGPSILRKTSPKDLETFSYDEMEQELKSRAPTIHSVLSTVGNQKTIHTCVAASIIIRAKDNKMSALAYVINCILQHGGVKRSVFDRLCKMGITTSHKHAIRKQNEMSEHHDEPVKQWRKEIEQYTPPGMLAGSSEESWDTNFQCVITDEELAMMDIGRLHITSPPPLVNSPPRPYSIIFDNLNFHIKIHHQTTSQHNKIYNWTHHMAVQDRVTPHHLPDNGATKPLPDIDLDEVLPTIHTQVHYRRELIALCSRTITFYCLAFKPFQDTVLRHLPHQYSKEMAEKSVEVPLGLLFKDENVTGDLVDILLHLQNE
;
A
#
# COMPACT_ATOMS: atom_id res chain seq x y z
N MET A 1 35.69 44.39 18.33
CA MET A 1 35.86 44.78 16.91
C MET A 1 34.84 44.04 16.07
N SER A 2 34.06 44.81 15.33
CA SER A 2 32.79 44.43 14.71
C SER A 2 32.96 43.59 13.43
N ARG A 3 31.98 42.72 13.17
CA ARG A 3 31.84 41.93 11.93
C ARG A 3 31.76 42.84 10.70
N PRO A 4 32.41 42.50 9.56
CA PRO A 4 32.11 43.16 8.30
C PRO A 4 30.76 42.64 7.76
N GLY A 5 29.88 43.58 7.44
CA GLY A 5 28.50 43.35 7.01
C GLY A 5 28.41 42.61 5.68
N ARG A 6 27.41 41.72 5.59
CA ARG A 6 26.93 41.18 4.32
C ARG A 6 26.35 42.34 3.50
N SER A 7 27.02 42.69 2.41
CA SER A 7 26.43 43.51 1.37
C SER A 7 25.29 42.73 0.72
N THR A 8 24.08 43.28 0.79
CA THR A 8 22.93 42.87 -0.01
C THR A 8 23.14 43.38 -1.44
N GLY A 9 24.05 42.75 -2.18
CA GLY A 9 24.17 42.96 -3.61
C GLY A 9 22.95 42.39 -4.32
N LYS A 10 22.10 43.26 -4.88
CA LYS A 10 21.15 42.90 -5.93
C LYS A 10 21.95 42.32 -7.10
N TRP A 11 21.94 41.00 -7.26
CA TRP A 11 22.50 40.34 -8.44
C TRP A 11 21.62 40.70 -9.63
N LEU A 12 22.05 41.64 -10.48
CA LEU A 12 21.46 41.77 -11.82
C LEU A 12 21.74 40.45 -12.56
N SER A 13 20.71 39.66 -12.80
CA SER A 13 20.80 38.45 -13.60
C SER A 13 21.10 38.83 -15.05
N ASP A 14 22.23 38.40 -15.59
CA ASP A 14 22.54 38.56 -17.01
C ASP A 14 21.55 37.69 -17.82
N LEU A 15 21.05 38.21 -18.92
CA LEU A 15 20.17 37.48 -19.84
C LEU A 15 20.80 36.15 -20.30
N HIS A 16 22.13 36.09 -20.40
CA HIS A 16 22.88 34.89 -20.76
C HIS A 16 23.05 33.87 -19.63
N ASP A 17 22.62 34.19 -18.41
CA ASP A 17 22.53 33.23 -17.31
C ASP A 17 21.33 32.27 -17.50
N PHE A 18 20.41 32.54 -18.43
CA PHE A 18 19.24 31.69 -18.69
C PHE A 18 19.43 30.80 -19.91
N CYS A 19 18.97 29.55 -19.82
CA CYS A 19 18.90 28.65 -20.96
C CYS A 19 17.77 29.05 -21.90
N ARG A 20 18.09 29.21 -23.18
CA ARG A 20 17.18 29.63 -24.23
C ARG A 20 15.97 28.72 -24.46
N LEU A 21 16.13 27.41 -24.26
CA LEU A 21 15.07 26.43 -24.55
C LEU A 21 14.18 26.13 -23.33
N CYS A 22 14.73 26.09 -22.11
CA CYS A 22 13.95 25.76 -20.91
C CYS A 22 13.74 26.91 -19.93
N GLY A 23 14.29 28.10 -20.20
CA GLY A 23 14.12 29.30 -19.37
C GLY A 23 14.79 29.23 -17.99
N LYS A 24 15.55 28.18 -17.67
CA LYS A 24 16.17 28.00 -16.34
C LYS A 24 17.45 28.81 -16.20
N ASN A 25 17.65 29.45 -15.05
CA ASN A 25 18.89 30.13 -14.68
C ASN A 25 20.00 29.10 -14.34
N GLN A 26 21.08 29.11 -15.12
CA GLN A 26 22.20 28.18 -15.03
C GLN A 26 23.22 28.57 -13.95
N ARG A 27 23.23 29.83 -13.52
CA ARG A 27 24.10 30.35 -12.45
C ARG A 27 23.65 29.89 -11.07
N ILE A 28 22.35 29.98 -10.80
CA ILE A 28 21.74 29.49 -9.54
C ILE A 28 21.91 27.97 -9.41
N ARG A 29 21.94 27.24 -10.53
CA ARG A 29 22.13 25.79 -10.55
C ARG A 29 23.60 25.34 -10.54
N GLY A 30 24.55 26.27 -10.41
CA GLY A 30 25.99 25.97 -10.39
C GLY A 30 26.51 25.33 -11.68
N THR A 31 25.79 25.48 -12.80
CA THR A 31 26.01 24.74 -14.06
C THR A 31 26.51 25.61 -15.21
N LEU A 32 26.93 26.85 -14.92
CA LEU A 32 27.45 27.81 -15.92
C LEU A 32 28.65 27.29 -16.72
N GLN A 33 29.39 26.31 -16.18
CA GLN A 33 30.50 25.63 -16.86
C GLN A 33 30.04 24.59 -17.91
N HIS A 34 28.78 24.18 -17.90
CA HIS A 34 28.19 23.15 -18.78
C HIS A 34 27.10 23.73 -19.70
N VAL A 35 27.43 24.87 -20.33
CA VAL A 35 26.51 25.63 -21.19
C VAL A 35 27.06 25.66 -22.60
N VAL A 36 26.17 25.48 -23.57
CA VAL A 36 26.49 25.40 -25.01
C VAL A 36 26.01 26.67 -25.70
N VAL A 37 26.87 27.27 -26.52
CA VAL A 37 26.49 28.40 -27.38
C VAL A 37 25.69 27.86 -28.56
N ILE A 38 24.54 28.49 -28.85
CA ILE A 38 23.56 27.93 -29.79
C ILE A 38 24.07 27.90 -31.23
N PHE A 39 24.85 28.92 -31.61
CA PHE A 39 25.25 29.19 -32.99
C PHE A 39 26.67 28.75 -33.34
N ASP A 40 27.41 28.22 -32.37
CA ASP A 40 28.78 27.75 -32.59
C ASP A 40 28.75 26.23 -32.78
N ASP A 41 29.60 25.75 -33.69
CA ASP A 41 29.80 24.31 -33.89
C ASP A 41 30.45 23.67 -32.66
N ARG A 42 30.08 22.42 -32.40
CA ARG A 42 30.36 21.73 -31.14
C ARG A 42 31.40 20.64 -31.37
N ILE A 43 32.40 20.56 -30.49
CA ILE A 43 33.42 19.52 -30.56
C ILE A 43 33.02 18.37 -29.64
N LYS A 44 32.93 17.14 -30.19
CA LYS A 44 32.70 15.94 -29.38
C LYS A 44 34.05 15.36 -28.95
N LYS A 45 34.33 15.30 -27.64
CA LYS A 45 35.48 14.53 -27.11
C LYS A 45 35.14 13.03 -27.21
N GLY A 46 35.84 12.31 -28.08
CA GLY A 46 35.85 10.84 -28.12
C GLY A 46 37.05 10.26 -27.36
N ASP A 47 36.96 8.99 -26.96
CA ASP A 47 38.08 8.24 -26.37
C ASP A 47 39.18 8.03 -27.44
N ILE A 48 40.39 8.51 -27.17
CA ILE A 48 41.53 8.46 -28.10
C ILE A 48 42.28 7.12 -27.92
N LYS A 49 42.46 6.35 -28.99
CA LYS A 49 43.61 5.42 -29.10
C LYS A 49 44.80 6.21 -29.68
N LYS A 50 45.98 6.08 -29.09
CA LYS A 50 47.24 6.74 -29.51
C LYS A 50 47.47 6.52 -31.01
N GLY A 51 47.48 7.58 -31.82
CA GLY A 51 47.98 7.51 -33.20
C GLY A 51 47.43 8.55 -34.19
N ASP A 52 46.14 8.89 -34.12
CA ASP A 52 45.50 9.68 -35.19
C ASP A 52 45.04 11.08 -34.73
N PRO A 53 45.02 12.10 -35.62
CA PRO A 53 44.55 13.44 -35.28
C PRO A 53 43.03 13.45 -34.99
N PRO A 54 42.56 14.14 -33.93
CA PRO A 54 41.17 14.05 -33.50
C PRO A 54 40.32 15.19 -34.08
N VAL A 55 39.01 14.95 -34.17
CA VAL A 55 37.87 15.86 -33.88
C VAL A 55 36.73 15.60 -34.87
N VAL A 56 35.67 14.92 -34.40
CA VAL A 56 34.38 14.91 -35.10
C VAL A 56 33.61 16.16 -34.65
N THR A 57 33.42 17.11 -35.58
CA THR A 57 32.62 18.32 -35.37
C THR A 57 31.13 17.99 -35.44
N LEU A 58 30.39 18.26 -34.36
CA LEU A 58 28.93 18.23 -34.33
C LEU A 58 28.38 19.59 -34.80
N PRO A 59 27.30 19.60 -35.60
CA PRO A 59 26.69 20.85 -36.02
C PRO A 59 26.16 21.66 -34.83
N SER A 60 26.13 22.99 -34.98
CA SER A 60 25.54 23.90 -34.00
C SER A 60 24.10 23.51 -33.61
N VAL A 61 23.68 23.89 -32.41
CA VAL A 61 22.30 23.63 -31.93
C VAL A 61 21.28 24.35 -32.81
N ALA A 62 21.63 25.52 -33.35
CA ALA A 62 20.79 26.25 -34.30
C ALA A 62 20.52 25.41 -35.56
N THR A 63 21.54 24.79 -36.13
CA THR A 63 21.42 23.95 -37.34
C THR A 63 20.55 22.72 -37.08
N VAL A 64 20.68 22.09 -35.91
CA VAL A 64 19.85 20.94 -35.51
C VAL A 64 18.38 21.35 -35.37
N LEU A 65 18.10 22.49 -34.74
CA LEU A 65 16.74 22.98 -34.57
C LEU A 65 16.11 23.44 -35.89
N LEU A 66 16.90 24.04 -36.79
CA LEU A 66 16.46 24.37 -38.14
C LEU A 66 16.03 23.13 -38.93
N SER A 67 16.78 22.02 -38.84
CA SER A 67 16.37 20.75 -39.48
C SER A 67 15.11 20.14 -38.88
N LEU A 68 14.72 20.53 -37.67
CA LEU A 68 13.46 20.16 -37.03
C LEU A 68 12.33 21.17 -37.31
N GLY A 69 12.55 22.14 -38.21
CA GLY A 69 11.58 23.17 -38.57
C GLY A 69 11.53 24.37 -37.63
N LEU A 70 12.45 24.48 -36.67
CA LEU A 70 12.49 25.58 -35.69
C LEU A 70 13.55 26.62 -36.06
N LYS A 71 13.10 27.79 -36.52
CA LYS A 71 13.98 28.92 -36.86
C LYS A 71 14.31 29.75 -35.61
N ILE A 72 15.60 29.80 -35.24
CA ILE A 72 16.09 30.64 -34.14
C ILE A 72 16.92 31.79 -34.71
N SER A 73 16.52 33.03 -34.41
CA SER A 73 17.27 34.23 -34.79
C SER A 73 18.45 34.49 -33.85
N LYS A 74 19.60 34.89 -34.42
CA LYS A 74 20.82 35.30 -33.73
C LYS A 74 20.79 36.77 -33.26
N ASP A 75 19.92 37.57 -33.89
CA ASP A 75 19.94 39.03 -33.83
C ASP A 75 18.93 39.62 -32.84
N ASP A 76 18.28 38.79 -32.03
CA ASP A 76 17.35 39.25 -30.99
C ASP A 76 18.11 39.49 -29.67
N PRO A 77 18.33 40.75 -29.24
CA PRO A 77 19.09 41.06 -28.03
C PRO A 77 18.30 40.79 -26.74
N SER A 78 16.98 40.58 -26.81
CA SER A 78 16.13 40.31 -25.65
C SER A 78 16.18 38.85 -25.18
N LYS A 79 17.12 38.09 -25.73
CA LYS A 79 16.98 36.66 -25.92
C LYS A 79 18.33 35.92 -25.79
N SER A 80 18.43 34.95 -24.87
CA SER A 80 19.69 34.27 -24.56
C SER A 80 20.29 33.49 -25.74
N ARG A 81 21.62 33.61 -25.92
CA ARG A 81 22.43 32.88 -26.94
C ARG A 81 22.94 31.52 -26.46
N ARG A 82 22.54 31.10 -25.26
CA ARG A 82 23.06 29.92 -24.57
C ARG A 82 21.98 28.91 -24.25
N VAL A 83 22.29 27.62 -24.35
CA VAL A 83 21.44 26.50 -23.91
C VAL A 83 22.17 25.61 -22.94
N CYS A 84 21.46 25.03 -21.97
CA CYS A 84 22.06 24.02 -21.11
C CYS A 84 22.34 22.72 -21.89
N GLU A 85 23.36 21.98 -21.47
CA GLU A 85 23.78 20.73 -22.12
C GLU A 85 22.65 19.71 -22.23
N THR A 86 21.75 19.66 -21.24
CA THR A 86 20.58 18.77 -21.27
C THR A 86 19.62 19.10 -22.41
N CYS A 87 19.37 20.39 -22.65
CA CYS A 87 18.51 20.83 -23.75
C CYS A 87 19.18 20.62 -25.10
N ALA A 88 20.49 20.87 -25.20
CA ALA A 88 21.26 20.60 -26.42
C ALA A 88 21.22 19.11 -26.80
N ARG A 89 21.51 18.22 -25.83
CA ARG A 89 21.47 16.75 -26.04
C ARG A 89 20.06 16.25 -26.39
N ARG A 90 19.02 16.88 -25.82
CA ARG A 90 17.63 16.52 -26.13
C ARG A 90 17.25 16.90 -27.56
N ALA A 91 17.69 18.06 -28.06
CA ALA A 91 17.48 18.45 -29.44
C ALA A 91 18.16 17.47 -30.41
N ASP A 92 19.41 17.06 -30.11
CA ASP A 92 20.15 16.08 -30.92
C ASP A 92 19.44 14.72 -30.97
N ASN A 93 18.91 14.24 -29.84
CA ASN A 93 18.18 12.96 -29.77
C ASN A 93 16.84 13.00 -30.53
N ILE A 94 16.11 14.13 -30.47
CA ILE A 94 14.85 14.28 -31.21
C ILE A 94 15.13 14.22 -32.71
N LYS A 95 16.17 14.92 -33.19
CA LYS A 95 16.60 14.84 -34.58
C LYS A 95 16.90 13.41 -34.99
N LYS A 96 17.73 12.70 -34.20
CA LYS A 96 18.08 11.32 -34.51
C LYS A 96 16.85 10.40 -34.62
N SER A 97 15.90 10.51 -33.69
CA SER A 97 14.67 9.73 -33.72
C SER A 97 13.77 10.07 -34.90
N MET A 98 13.75 11.34 -35.33
CA MET A 98 12.99 11.77 -36.50
C MET A 98 13.62 11.21 -37.79
N ASP A 99 14.95 11.27 -37.91
CA ASP A 99 15.68 10.74 -39.06
C ASP A 99 15.49 9.21 -39.17
N GLU A 100 15.62 8.46 -38.06
CA GLU A 100 15.37 7.01 -38.01
C GLU A 100 13.91 6.66 -38.41
N TYR A 101 12.93 7.46 -37.97
CA TYR A 101 11.53 7.26 -38.34
C TYR A 101 11.27 7.54 -39.82
N LEU A 102 11.85 8.61 -40.37
CA LEU A 102 11.70 8.98 -41.78
C LEU A 102 12.39 7.98 -42.72
N GLU A 103 13.53 7.40 -42.33
CA GLU A 103 14.18 6.32 -43.09
C GLU A 103 13.31 5.05 -43.12
N THR A 104 12.75 4.67 -41.97
CA THR A 104 11.82 3.53 -41.87
C THR A 104 10.57 3.75 -42.73
N TRP A 105 10.02 4.97 -42.71
CA TRP A 105 8.87 5.32 -43.53
C TRP A 105 9.19 5.28 -45.03
N LYS A 106 10.34 5.82 -45.46
CA LYS A 106 10.80 5.74 -46.85
C LYS A 106 10.95 4.29 -47.33
N GLN A 107 11.47 3.40 -46.48
CA GLN A 107 11.60 1.96 -46.79
C GLN A 107 10.25 1.28 -47.01
N ASN A 108 9.23 1.68 -46.24
CA ASN A 108 7.88 1.14 -46.36
C ASN A 108 7.17 1.63 -47.64
N GLU A 109 7.39 2.88 -48.05
CA GLU A 109 6.83 3.44 -49.30
C GLU A 109 7.47 2.83 -50.56
N THR A 110 8.77 2.49 -50.52
CA THR A 110 9.44 1.83 -51.65
C THR A 110 9.10 0.34 -51.80
N SER A 111 8.45 -0.26 -50.80
CA SER A 111 8.12 -1.68 -50.75
C SER A 111 6.65 -1.93 -51.13
N GLY A 112 6.30 -1.70 -52.40
CA GLY A 112 4.97 -1.98 -52.95
C GLY A 112 4.98 -3.07 -54.03
N SER A 113 4.69 -4.32 -53.65
CA SER A 113 3.70 -5.23 -54.27
C SER A 113 3.96 -6.68 -53.84
N GLY A 114 2.91 -7.38 -53.39
CA GLY A 114 2.97 -8.82 -53.09
C GLY A 114 2.31 -9.21 -51.77
N LYS A 115 0.98 -9.35 -51.79
CA LYS A 115 0.23 -10.10 -50.78
C LYS A 115 0.73 -11.55 -50.79
N GLN A 116 1.14 -12.09 -49.64
CA GLN A 116 1.00 -13.51 -49.30
C GLN A 116 0.85 -13.66 -47.78
N THR A 117 -0.29 -14.24 -47.38
CA THR A 117 -0.52 -14.89 -46.09
C THR A 117 0.45 -16.06 -45.90
N PRO A 118 1.02 -16.30 -44.71
CA PRO A 118 1.66 -17.57 -44.40
C PRO A 118 0.87 -18.38 -43.37
N THR A 119 0.34 -19.50 -43.84
CA THR A 119 0.09 -20.71 -43.06
C THR A 119 1.40 -21.35 -42.58
N SER A 120 1.36 -21.82 -41.33
CA SER A 120 2.09 -22.93 -40.70
C SER A 120 3.61 -23.13 -40.90
N ALA A 121 4.31 -23.02 -39.75
CA ALA A 121 5.43 -23.81 -39.25
C ALA A 121 6.49 -24.42 -40.20
N LYS A 122 7.74 -23.93 -40.09
CA LYS A 122 8.93 -24.71 -39.68
C LYS A 122 10.17 -23.82 -39.56
N GLY A 123 11.00 -24.17 -38.57
CA GLY A 123 12.38 -23.78 -38.29
C GLY A 123 12.96 -22.53 -38.95
N ALA A 124 13.22 -21.48 -38.16
CA ALA A 124 14.06 -20.37 -38.57
C ALA A 124 15.36 -20.37 -37.75
N GLU A 125 16.44 -20.64 -38.48
CA GLU A 125 17.81 -20.38 -38.09
C GLU A 125 18.05 -18.91 -37.68
N LYS A 126 19.07 -18.76 -36.85
CA LYS A 126 19.70 -17.53 -36.36
C LYS A 126 19.52 -16.32 -37.27
N ARG A 127 18.66 -15.39 -36.85
CA ARG A 127 18.75 -13.99 -37.26
C ARG A 127 19.48 -13.22 -36.16
N CYS A 128 20.77 -12.93 -36.37
CA CYS A 128 21.54 -12.02 -35.52
C CYS A 128 20.86 -10.65 -35.56
N ARG A 129 20.25 -10.25 -34.44
CA ARG A 129 19.77 -8.89 -34.25
C ARG A 129 20.88 -8.11 -33.57
N GLU A 130 21.47 -7.16 -34.28
CA GLU A 130 22.35 -6.18 -33.67
C GLU A 130 21.59 -5.42 -32.59
N THR A 131 22.24 -5.29 -31.44
CA THR A 131 21.69 -4.71 -30.22
C THR A 131 21.54 -3.20 -30.37
N PRO A 132 20.35 -2.61 -30.12
CA PRO A 132 20.27 -1.18 -29.87
C PRO A 132 21.05 -0.83 -28.61
N SER A 133 21.90 0.18 -28.74
CA SER A 133 22.79 0.68 -27.70
C SER A 133 22.04 1.13 -26.44
N LYS A 134 22.53 0.66 -25.29
CA LYS A 134 22.47 1.25 -23.93
C LYS A 134 21.25 2.14 -23.65
N THR A 135 20.26 1.57 -22.96
CA THR A 135 19.32 2.36 -22.16
C THR A 135 20.07 3.16 -21.08
N PRO A 136 19.63 4.38 -20.73
CA PRO A 136 20.27 5.18 -19.70
C PRO A 136 20.27 4.43 -18.37
N ARG A 137 21.44 4.39 -17.71
CA ARG A 137 21.58 3.97 -16.31
C ARG A 137 20.47 4.60 -15.49
N ASP A 138 19.68 3.75 -14.84
CA ASP A 138 18.80 4.14 -13.76
C ASP A 138 19.62 4.96 -12.75
N SER A 139 19.27 6.23 -12.60
CA SER A 139 19.97 7.11 -11.68
C SER A 139 19.85 6.49 -10.29
N LYS A 140 20.97 6.13 -9.67
CA LYS A 140 21.01 5.69 -8.26
C LYS A 140 20.20 6.70 -7.45
N LYS A 141 18.99 6.30 -7.04
CA LYS A 141 18.19 7.07 -6.09
C LYS A 141 19.01 7.13 -4.80
N ARG A 142 19.72 8.25 -4.62
CA ARG A 142 20.27 8.61 -3.32
C ARG A 142 19.03 8.79 -2.45
N LEU A 143 18.81 7.87 -1.53
CA LEU A 143 17.79 7.98 -0.50
C LEU A 143 18.11 9.23 0.32
N ILE A 144 17.52 10.36 -0.08
CA ILE A 144 17.42 11.53 0.77
C ILE A 144 16.38 11.17 1.81
N ARG A 145 16.82 10.91 3.04
CA ARG A 145 15.94 10.91 4.21
C ARG A 145 15.45 12.34 4.40
N THR A 146 14.15 12.53 4.30
CA THR A 146 13.49 13.75 4.75
C THR A 146 12.42 13.35 5.76
N PRO A 147 12.37 13.96 6.97
CA PRO A 147 11.21 13.82 7.84
C PRO A 147 10.06 14.63 7.26
N LEU A 148 8.89 14.01 7.14
CA LEU A 148 7.68 14.63 6.62
C LEU A 148 6.97 15.45 7.71
N LYS A 149 6.63 16.72 7.44
CA LYS A 149 5.34 17.35 7.81
C LYS A 149 5.17 18.78 7.27
N SER A 150 3.98 19.04 6.73
CA SER A 150 3.14 20.28 6.74
C SER A 150 2.46 20.41 5.37
N THR A 151 1.19 20.74 5.13
CA THR A 151 -0.05 20.98 5.89
C THR A 151 -1.11 21.10 4.78
N LEU A 152 -2.29 20.48 4.90
CA LEU A 152 -3.43 20.84 4.05
C LEU A 152 -4.20 21.96 4.75
N THR A 153 -4.27 23.09 4.05
CA THR A 153 -5.07 24.29 4.30
C THR A 153 -6.56 23.96 4.37
N ALA A 154 -7.19 24.29 5.49
CA ALA A 154 -8.62 24.50 5.59
C ALA A 154 -8.87 26.01 5.69
N THR A 155 -9.64 26.51 4.72
CA THR A 155 -10.15 27.87 4.58
C THR A 155 -11.00 28.28 5.79
N ARG A 156 -10.78 29.49 6.30
CA ARG A 156 -11.66 30.16 7.27
C ARG A 156 -12.15 31.45 6.65
N GLU A 157 -13.47 31.54 6.48
CA GLU A 157 -14.20 32.74 6.08
C GLU A 157 -14.01 33.86 7.11
N GLN A 158 -14.03 35.09 6.59
CA GLN A 158 -13.92 36.34 7.32
C GLN A 158 -15.21 36.63 8.09
N ALA A 159 -15.08 37.00 9.36
CA ALA A 159 -16.08 37.76 10.10
C ALA A 159 -15.35 38.86 10.90
N GLU A 160 -15.94 40.06 10.88
CA GLU A 160 -15.44 41.34 11.40
C GLU A 160 -15.35 41.43 12.95
N PRO A 161 -14.68 42.48 13.49
CA PRO A 161 -14.10 42.46 14.83
C PRO A 161 -15.03 43.04 15.90
N GLN A 162 -14.97 42.47 17.11
CA GLN A 162 -15.37 43.18 18.33
C GLN A 162 -14.32 43.05 19.44
N ASP A 163 -13.85 44.24 19.80
CA ASP A 163 -13.22 44.77 21.00
C ASP A 163 -12.34 43.93 21.93
N THR A 164 -11.18 44.53 22.11
CA THR A 164 -10.04 44.27 22.98
C THR A 164 -10.37 44.04 24.45
N VAL A 165 -9.83 42.96 25.02
CA VAL A 165 -9.29 42.97 26.39
C VAL A 165 -7.89 42.37 26.37
N ARG A 166 -6.91 43.22 26.71
CA ARG A 166 -5.49 42.93 26.90
C ARG A 166 -5.29 41.77 27.88
N VAL A 167 -4.70 40.66 27.42
CA VAL A 167 -3.99 39.72 28.28
C VAL A 167 -2.50 39.86 27.99
N GLN A 168 -1.76 40.29 29.00
CA GLN A 168 -0.31 40.40 28.96
C GLN A 168 0.31 39.01 28.86
N GLU A 169 1.19 38.84 27.87
CA GLU A 169 2.15 37.74 27.81
C GLU A 169 3.05 37.78 29.05
N LYS A 170 3.14 36.65 29.75
CA LYS A 170 4.28 36.37 30.64
C LYS A 170 4.96 35.10 30.16
N ASP A 171 6.19 35.30 29.74
CA ASP A 171 7.18 34.30 29.40
C ASP A 171 7.22 33.16 30.44
N LYS A 172 7.05 31.92 29.98
CA LYS A 172 7.34 30.73 30.77
C LYS A 172 8.84 30.45 30.69
N GLU A 173 9.59 31.08 31.58
CA GLU A 173 10.96 30.65 31.90
C GLU A 173 10.93 29.25 32.54
N ASN A 174 11.93 28.44 32.15
CA ASN A 174 12.28 27.15 32.73
C ASN A 174 12.38 27.26 34.26
N ARG A 175 11.42 26.67 34.98
CA ARG A 175 11.54 26.45 36.43
C ARG A 175 12.41 25.22 36.71
N THR A 176 13.68 25.47 36.95
CA THR A 176 14.54 24.55 37.72
C THR A 176 13.93 24.33 39.11
N LEU A 177 13.97 23.08 39.57
CA LEU A 177 13.59 22.65 40.92
C LEU A 177 14.54 23.31 41.94
N ALA A 178 14.21 24.50 42.41
CA ALA A 178 14.95 25.20 43.45
C ALA A 178 14.62 24.62 44.82
N ASN A 179 15.66 24.43 45.65
CA ASN A 179 15.53 24.03 47.05
C ASN A 179 14.59 24.99 47.80
N ALA A 180 13.80 24.43 48.72
CA ALA A 180 12.90 25.21 49.58
C ALA A 180 13.69 26.26 50.39
N PRO A 181 13.18 27.49 50.54
CA PRO A 181 13.85 28.54 51.32
C PRO A 181 13.96 28.15 52.80
N ASP A 182 15.05 28.54 53.44
CA ASP A 182 15.28 28.30 54.87
C ASP A 182 14.19 28.94 55.73
N ARG A 183 13.54 28.11 56.55
CA ARG A 183 12.49 28.52 57.48
C ARG A 183 13.08 29.05 58.78
N LYS A 184 12.50 30.16 59.28
CA LYS A 184 12.83 30.77 60.59
C LYS A 184 11.97 30.24 61.75
N SER A 185 11.05 29.30 61.50
CA SER A 185 10.07 28.80 62.46
C SER A 185 10.32 27.33 62.81
N GLU A 186 10.50 27.02 64.10
CA GLU A 186 10.67 25.63 64.59
C GLU A 186 9.32 24.90 64.59
N THR A 187 9.25 23.72 63.97
CA THR A 187 8.05 22.88 63.95
C THR A 187 8.23 21.72 64.94
N LYS A 188 7.44 21.70 66.01
CA LYS A 188 7.41 20.62 67.00
C LYS A 188 6.17 19.76 66.83
N VAL A 189 6.35 18.45 66.81
CA VAL A 189 5.28 17.46 66.76
C VAL A 189 5.17 16.79 68.12
N THR A 190 4.03 16.97 68.79
CA THR A 190 3.73 16.30 70.05
C THR A 190 2.84 15.10 69.79
N VAL A 191 3.33 13.90 70.14
CA VAL A 191 2.58 12.64 70.07
C VAL A 191 2.20 12.22 71.48
N THR A 192 0.91 12.26 71.78
CA THR A 192 0.31 11.85 73.05
C THR A 192 -0.14 10.40 72.98
N TYR A 193 0.53 9.51 73.72
CA TYR A 193 0.07 8.16 74.01
C TYR A 193 -0.64 8.16 75.38
N SER A 194 -1.53 7.19 75.63
CA SER A 194 -2.29 7.08 76.88
C SER A 194 -1.41 6.99 78.15
N SER A 195 -0.13 6.64 77.99
CA SER A 195 0.85 6.53 79.07
C SER A 195 1.99 7.55 79.00
N LEU A 196 2.17 8.29 77.89
CA LEU A 196 3.33 9.18 77.73
C LEU A 196 3.12 10.24 76.61
N VAL A 197 3.62 11.45 76.85
CA VAL A 197 3.77 12.49 75.82
C VAL A 197 5.19 12.49 75.26
N ARG A 198 5.36 12.38 73.95
CA ARG A 198 6.66 12.54 73.27
C ARG A 198 6.65 13.75 72.36
N ASN A 199 7.69 14.59 72.45
CA ASN A 199 7.88 15.74 71.59
C ASN A 199 9.03 15.47 70.62
N TYR A 200 8.79 15.67 69.32
CA TYR A 200 9.76 15.55 68.25
C TYR A 200 9.98 16.92 67.60
N SER A 201 11.23 17.37 67.50
CA SER A 201 11.57 18.56 66.69
C SER A 201 11.85 18.09 65.26
N CYS A 202 11.17 18.69 64.28
CA CYS A 202 11.36 18.35 62.87
C CYS A 202 12.48 19.20 62.25
N ASP A 203 13.38 18.56 61.51
CA ASP A 203 14.34 19.25 60.65
C ASP A 203 13.61 20.22 59.71
N ASN A 204 14.23 21.38 59.42
CA ASN A 204 13.68 22.42 58.57
C ASN A 204 13.21 21.91 57.19
N SER A 205 13.85 20.86 56.67
CA SER A 205 13.50 20.24 55.38
C SER A 205 12.20 19.41 55.41
N LEU A 206 11.82 18.86 56.57
CA LEU A 206 10.61 18.04 56.78
C LEU A 206 9.47 18.83 57.42
N ALA A 207 9.79 19.90 58.15
CA ALA A 207 8.85 20.79 58.80
C ALA A 207 7.73 21.29 57.85
N GLY A 208 8.09 21.66 56.62
CA GLY A 208 7.12 22.11 55.61
C GLY A 208 6.15 21.02 55.15
N VAL A 209 6.59 19.76 55.10
CA VAL A 209 5.73 18.61 54.76
C VAL A 209 4.75 18.35 55.90
N VAL A 210 5.25 18.26 57.13
CA VAL A 210 4.45 17.94 58.32
C VAL A 210 3.38 18.99 58.60
N GLU A 211 3.71 20.28 58.46
CA GLU A 211 2.73 21.35 58.65
C GLU A 211 1.61 21.32 57.61
N ASN A 212 1.94 21.08 56.33
CA ASN A 212 0.93 21.01 55.29
C ASN A 212 0.05 19.76 55.41
N LEU A 213 0.61 18.63 55.90
CA LEU A 213 -0.18 17.47 56.28
C LEU A 213 -1.15 17.79 57.42
N ALA A 214 -0.67 18.41 58.49
CA ALA A 214 -1.49 18.78 59.65
C ALA A 214 -2.60 19.78 59.29
N LYS A 215 -2.34 20.68 58.34
CA LYS A 215 -3.32 21.65 57.82
C LYS A 215 -4.29 21.07 56.77
N GLY A 216 -4.16 19.80 56.39
CA GLY A 216 -5.00 19.17 55.36
C GLY A 216 -4.66 19.57 53.91
N ASN A 217 -3.55 20.29 53.68
CA ASN A 217 -3.12 20.74 52.36
C ASN A 217 -2.34 19.63 51.62
N LEU A 218 -3.05 18.57 51.21
CA LEU A 218 -2.47 17.36 50.63
C LEU A 218 -1.67 17.60 49.35
N ALA A 219 -2.14 18.47 48.45
CA ALA A 219 -1.47 18.76 47.18
C ALA A 219 -0.11 19.45 47.37
N THR A 220 -0.04 20.42 48.29
CA THR A 220 1.20 21.13 48.64
C THR A 220 2.15 20.21 49.38
N SER A 221 1.63 19.39 50.29
CA SER A 221 2.42 18.36 50.97
C SER A 221 3.07 17.38 49.99
N ALA A 222 2.30 16.84 49.04
CA ALA A 222 2.82 15.91 48.03
C ALA A 222 3.93 16.55 47.17
N LYS A 223 3.79 17.82 46.79
CA LYS A 223 4.84 18.56 46.09
C LYS A 223 6.12 18.68 46.92
N LEU A 224 5.99 19.02 48.20
CA LEU A 224 7.14 19.14 49.12
C LEU A 224 7.81 17.78 49.35
N MET A 225 7.03 16.71 49.46
CA MET A 225 7.56 15.33 49.57
C MET A 225 8.40 14.93 48.35
N MET A 226 7.94 15.26 47.14
CA MET A 226 8.68 15.00 45.89
C MET A 226 9.92 15.90 45.73
N THR A 227 9.99 17.02 46.45
CA THR A 227 11.15 17.93 46.41
C THR A 227 12.24 17.49 47.39
N HIS A 228 11.89 16.77 48.47
CA HIS A 228 12.83 16.33 49.48
C HIS A 228 13.63 15.09 49.03
N PRO A 229 14.98 15.11 49.02
CA PRO A 229 15.79 14.03 48.42
C PRO A 229 15.51 12.63 48.96
N LYS A 230 15.46 12.46 50.29
CA LYS A 230 15.22 11.15 50.93
C LYS A 230 13.79 10.64 50.74
N LEU A 231 12.81 11.54 50.71
CA LEU A 231 11.39 11.18 50.57
C LEU A 231 11.08 10.86 49.12
N SER A 232 11.57 11.67 48.18
CA SER A 232 11.43 11.43 46.75
C SER A 232 11.98 10.05 46.36
N SER A 233 13.14 9.65 46.88
CA SER A 233 13.70 8.32 46.60
C SER A 233 12.83 7.18 47.15
N GLU A 234 12.22 7.35 48.31
CA GLU A 234 11.37 6.31 48.90
C GLU A 234 10.00 6.23 48.22
N ILE A 235 9.41 7.39 47.86
CA ILE A 235 8.19 7.46 47.06
C ILE A 235 8.41 6.80 45.69
N GLN A 236 9.56 7.05 45.05
CA GLN A 236 9.90 6.40 43.80
C GLN A 236 9.88 4.87 43.93
N LYS A 237 10.48 4.29 44.98
CA LYS A 237 10.42 2.84 45.22
C LYS A 237 8.99 2.33 45.39
N GLN A 238 8.13 3.06 46.10
CA GLN A 238 6.72 2.68 46.25
C GLN A 238 5.96 2.71 44.92
N ILE A 239 6.26 3.68 44.05
CA ILE A 239 5.70 3.73 42.69
C ILE A 239 6.20 2.55 41.85
N GLU A 240 7.48 2.23 41.90
CA GLU A 240 8.07 1.09 41.19
C GLU A 240 7.40 -0.23 41.61
N LEU A 241 7.21 -0.46 42.91
CA LEU A 241 6.48 -1.63 43.44
C LEU A 241 5.02 -1.67 42.96
N LYS A 242 4.36 -0.50 42.88
CA LYS A 242 2.99 -0.42 42.36
C LYS A 242 2.92 -0.77 40.87
N VAL A 243 3.84 -0.23 40.08
CA VAL A 243 3.97 -0.51 38.64
C VAL A 243 4.27 -2.00 38.41
N GLU A 244 5.13 -2.61 39.22
CA GLU A 244 5.43 -4.03 39.10
C GLU A 244 4.22 -4.93 39.43
N LYS A 245 3.42 -4.56 40.44
CA LYS A 245 2.16 -5.24 40.75
C LYS A 245 1.18 -5.14 39.58
N GLU A 246 0.97 -3.95 39.04
CA GLU A 246 0.10 -3.72 37.88
C GLU A 246 0.54 -4.52 36.64
N ALA A 247 1.85 -4.53 36.35
CA ALA A 247 2.41 -5.34 35.28
C ALA A 247 2.16 -6.84 35.53
N SER A 248 2.29 -7.31 36.76
CA SER A 248 2.01 -8.70 37.13
C SER A 248 0.53 -9.05 37.00
N THR A 249 -0.37 -8.09 37.29
CA THR A 249 -1.82 -8.25 37.07
C THR A 249 -2.14 -8.44 35.60
N LEU A 250 -1.52 -7.67 34.70
CA LEU A 250 -1.67 -7.85 33.25
C LEU A 250 -1.17 -9.22 32.77
N LEU A 251 -0.13 -9.76 33.40
CA LEU A 251 0.41 -11.08 33.07
C LEU A 251 -0.45 -12.23 33.60
N SER A 252 -1.32 -12.00 34.57
CA SER A 252 -2.16 -13.03 35.19
C SER A 252 -3.21 -13.57 34.22
N THR A 253 -3.44 -14.89 34.25
CA THR A 253 -4.51 -15.58 33.51
C THR A 253 -5.68 -15.99 34.41
N GLY A 254 -5.78 -15.38 35.60
CA GLY A 254 -6.79 -15.71 36.60
C GLY A 254 -8.18 -15.11 36.32
N LYS A 255 -8.83 -14.58 37.36
CA LYS A 255 -10.26 -14.17 37.36
C LYS A 255 -10.70 -13.21 36.24
N LEU A 256 -9.79 -12.37 35.71
CA LEU A 256 -10.12 -11.41 34.64
C LEU A 256 -9.87 -11.97 33.23
N GLY A 257 -9.38 -13.22 33.10
CA GLY A 257 -9.01 -13.81 31.82
C GLY A 257 -7.70 -13.26 31.24
N PRO A 258 -7.17 -13.90 30.19
CA PRO A 258 -5.90 -13.51 29.58
C PRO A 258 -5.97 -12.10 28.98
N SER A 259 -4.85 -11.38 29.04
CA SER A 259 -4.73 -10.08 28.36
C SER A 259 -4.93 -10.19 26.84
N ILE A 260 -5.40 -9.10 26.21
CA ILE A 260 -5.48 -9.00 24.75
C ILE A 260 -4.12 -9.29 24.10
N LEU A 261 -3.03 -8.94 24.78
CA LEU A 261 -1.67 -9.17 24.31
C LEU A 261 -1.27 -10.65 24.27
N ARG A 262 -1.98 -11.55 24.97
CA ARG A 262 -1.77 -13.01 24.90
C ARG A 262 -2.57 -13.67 23.77
N LYS A 263 -3.61 -13.01 23.26
CA LYS A 263 -4.50 -13.56 22.25
C LYS A 263 -3.85 -13.49 20.87
N THR A 264 -3.29 -14.62 20.42
CA THR A 264 -2.55 -14.70 19.15
C THR A 264 -3.24 -15.55 18.10
N SER A 265 -4.51 -15.94 18.30
CA SER A 265 -5.25 -16.68 17.28
C SER A 265 -5.50 -15.79 16.06
N PRO A 266 -5.67 -16.34 14.83
CA PRO A 266 -5.94 -15.55 13.64
C PRO A 266 -7.16 -14.61 13.81
N LYS A 267 -8.26 -15.13 14.39
CA LYS A 267 -9.50 -14.37 14.64
C LYS A 267 -9.29 -13.24 15.66
N ASP A 268 -8.51 -13.49 16.72
CA ASP A 268 -8.20 -12.46 17.71
C ASP A 268 -7.30 -11.35 17.14
N LEU A 269 -6.40 -11.70 16.20
CA LEU A 269 -5.51 -10.73 15.56
C LEU A 269 -6.23 -9.88 14.52
N GLU A 270 -7.22 -10.45 13.82
CA GLU A 270 -8.09 -9.72 12.88
C GLU A 270 -8.94 -8.66 13.59
N THR A 271 -9.45 -8.99 14.78
CA THR A 271 -10.29 -8.09 15.59
C THR A 271 -9.51 -7.19 16.54
N PHE A 272 -8.18 -7.24 16.52
CA PHE A 272 -7.33 -6.50 17.46
C PHE A 272 -7.55 -4.98 17.35
N SER A 273 -7.94 -4.36 18.47
CA SER A 273 -8.17 -2.92 18.56
C SER A 273 -7.25 -2.23 19.58
N TYR A 274 -6.73 -1.06 19.20
CA TYR A 274 -5.97 -0.21 20.11
C TYR A 274 -6.83 0.39 21.23
N ASP A 275 -8.12 0.59 20.98
CA ASP A 275 -9.04 1.17 21.96
C ASP A 275 -9.37 0.16 23.06
N GLU A 276 -9.62 -1.10 22.68
CA GLU A 276 -9.81 -2.21 23.63
C GLU A 276 -8.57 -2.43 24.48
N MET A 277 -7.39 -2.39 23.84
CA MET A 277 -6.11 -2.47 24.56
C MET A 277 -5.94 -1.30 25.54
N GLU A 278 -6.32 -0.08 25.16
CA GLU A 278 -6.24 1.08 26.05
C GLU A 278 -7.19 0.94 27.25
N GLN A 279 -8.40 0.43 27.04
CA GLN A 279 -9.35 0.14 28.11
C GLN A 279 -8.83 -0.95 29.05
N GLU A 280 -8.18 -1.99 28.53
CA GLU A 280 -7.51 -3.00 29.36
C GLU A 280 -6.41 -2.36 30.22
N LEU A 281 -5.58 -1.50 29.62
CA LEU A 281 -4.52 -0.80 30.36
C LEU A 281 -5.09 0.12 31.45
N LYS A 282 -6.17 0.87 31.16
CA LYS A 282 -6.84 1.73 32.16
C LYS A 282 -7.40 0.94 33.34
N SER A 283 -7.92 -0.26 33.09
CA SER A 283 -8.55 -1.09 34.12
C SER A 283 -7.55 -1.90 34.94
N ARG A 284 -6.53 -2.49 34.31
CA ARG A 284 -5.59 -3.42 34.96
C ARG A 284 -4.26 -2.79 35.37
N ALA A 285 -3.84 -1.72 34.69
CA ALA A 285 -2.56 -1.04 34.93
C ALA A 285 -2.67 0.49 34.79
N PRO A 286 -3.48 1.15 35.63
CA PRO A 286 -3.78 2.58 35.51
C PRO A 286 -2.55 3.47 35.70
N THR A 287 -1.58 3.08 36.54
CA THR A 287 -0.35 3.85 36.74
C THR A 287 0.53 3.77 35.50
N ILE A 288 0.68 2.58 34.90
CA ILE A 288 1.41 2.39 33.63
C ILE A 288 0.77 3.22 32.51
N HIS A 289 -0.56 3.13 32.35
CA HIS A 289 -1.29 3.91 31.35
C HIS A 289 -1.09 5.42 31.55
N SER A 290 -1.27 5.91 32.78
CA SER A 290 -1.14 7.34 33.10
C SER A 290 0.25 7.88 32.77
N VAL A 291 1.32 7.16 33.13
CA VAL A 291 2.70 7.56 32.83
C VAL A 291 2.95 7.58 31.32
N LEU A 292 2.63 6.49 30.62
CA LEU A 292 2.87 6.38 29.19
C LEU A 292 1.99 7.31 28.35
N SER A 293 0.77 7.58 28.78
CA SER A 293 -0.14 8.55 28.16
C SER A 293 0.37 9.98 28.35
N THR A 294 0.85 10.32 29.55
CA THR A 294 1.46 11.62 29.82
C THR A 294 2.70 11.85 28.96
N VAL A 295 3.59 10.86 28.85
CA VAL A 295 4.78 10.93 27.99
C VAL A 295 4.41 10.94 26.49
N GLY A 296 3.37 10.21 26.11
CA GLY A 296 2.90 10.06 24.72
C GLY A 296 2.01 11.20 24.21
N ASN A 297 1.83 12.29 24.97
CA ASN A 297 0.89 13.37 24.67
C ASN A 297 -0.55 12.87 24.44
N GLN A 298 -1.01 11.93 25.27
CA GLN A 298 -2.36 11.35 25.25
C GLN A 298 -2.76 10.68 23.93
N LYS A 299 -1.78 10.21 23.15
CA LYS A 299 -2.02 9.47 21.92
C LYS A 299 -2.11 7.97 22.18
N THR A 300 -3.33 7.42 22.06
CA THR A 300 -3.66 6.00 22.28
C THR A 300 -2.67 5.04 21.64
N ILE A 301 -2.40 5.17 20.34
CA ILE A 301 -1.52 4.25 19.61
C ILE A 301 -0.11 4.23 20.22
N HIS A 302 0.47 5.38 20.56
CA HIS A 302 1.83 5.43 21.11
C HIS A 302 1.89 4.81 22.50
N THR A 303 0.88 5.08 23.33
CA THR A 303 0.74 4.49 24.67
C THR A 303 0.61 2.97 24.59
N CYS A 304 -0.28 2.47 23.74
CA CYS A 304 -0.51 1.03 23.56
C CYS A 304 0.73 0.32 23.00
N VAL A 305 1.38 0.88 21.97
CA VAL A 305 2.61 0.30 21.40
C VAL A 305 3.73 0.28 22.45
N ALA A 306 3.97 1.39 23.16
CA ALA A 306 5.00 1.44 24.18
C ALA A 306 4.74 0.43 25.32
N ALA A 307 3.49 0.36 25.79
CA ALA A 307 3.09 -0.59 26.81
C ALA A 307 3.32 -2.04 26.36
N SER A 308 2.89 -2.40 25.14
CA SER A 308 3.03 -3.77 24.63
C SER A 308 4.48 -4.25 24.59
N ILE A 309 5.40 -3.42 24.12
CA ILE A 309 6.82 -3.74 23.98
C ILE A 309 7.43 -3.97 25.37
N ILE A 310 7.11 -3.10 26.33
CA ILE A 310 7.62 -3.20 27.71
C ILE A 310 7.04 -4.43 28.41
N ILE A 311 5.73 -4.68 28.29
CA ILE A 311 5.06 -5.84 28.91
C ILE A 311 5.60 -7.15 28.32
N ARG A 312 5.82 -7.19 27.00
CA ARG A 312 6.41 -8.36 26.32
C ARG A 312 7.83 -8.67 26.77
N ALA A 313 8.60 -7.67 27.20
CA ALA A 313 9.92 -7.91 27.78
C ALA A 313 9.83 -8.71 29.10
N LYS A 314 8.71 -8.65 29.83
CA LYS A 314 8.47 -9.48 31.02
C LYS A 314 7.96 -10.89 30.67
N ASP A 315 7.12 -11.03 29.64
CA ASP A 315 6.67 -12.33 29.14
C ASP A 315 6.57 -12.35 27.60
N ASN A 316 7.36 -13.21 26.98
CA ASN A 316 7.40 -13.39 25.53
C ASN A 316 6.07 -13.83 24.92
N LYS A 317 5.15 -14.40 25.71
CA LYS A 317 3.80 -14.78 25.24
C LYS A 317 2.90 -13.59 24.98
N MET A 318 3.20 -12.41 25.53
CA MET A 318 2.47 -11.15 25.28
C MET A 318 2.82 -10.57 23.91
N SER A 319 2.54 -11.34 22.86
CA SER A 319 3.05 -11.13 21.51
C SER A 319 1.97 -10.79 20.47
N ALA A 320 0.72 -10.58 20.86
CA ALA A 320 -0.37 -10.26 19.92
C ALA A 320 -0.02 -9.05 19.04
N LEU A 321 0.35 -7.91 19.63
CA LEU A 321 0.74 -6.72 18.84
C LEU A 321 1.98 -6.99 17.99
N ALA A 322 2.92 -7.80 18.46
CA ALA A 322 4.09 -8.17 17.68
C ALA A 322 3.72 -8.99 16.43
N TYR A 323 2.70 -9.86 16.52
CA TYR A 323 2.14 -10.55 15.36
C TYR A 323 1.37 -9.60 14.45
N VAL A 324 0.60 -8.64 14.98
CA VAL A 324 -0.04 -7.59 14.16
C VAL A 324 1.02 -6.80 13.36
N ILE A 325 2.11 -6.40 14.00
CA ILE A 325 3.22 -5.71 13.33
C ILE A 325 3.89 -6.64 12.31
N ASN A 326 4.04 -7.94 12.59
CA ASN A 326 4.56 -8.88 11.60
C ASN A 326 3.71 -8.90 10.34
N CYS A 327 2.38 -8.97 10.45
CA CYS A 327 1.46 -8.97 9.31
C CYS A 327 1.65 -7.71 8.46
N ILE A 328 1.76 -6.53 9.09
CA ILE A 328 2.03 -5.26 8.41
C ILE A 328 3.35 -5.31 7.63
N LEU A 329 4.40 -5.87 8.24
CA LEU A 329 5.72 -5.99 7.61
C LEU A 329 5.75 -7.02 6.48
N GLN A 330 5.07 -8.16 6.66
CA GLN A 330 4.94 -9.19 5.62
C GLN A 330 4.20 -8.63 4.40
N HIS A 331 3.09 -7.92 4.62
CA HIS A 331 2.38 -7.20 3.57
C HIS A 331 3.29 -6.16 2.87
N GLY A 332 4.18 -5.51 3.63
CA GLY A 332 5.19 -4.61 3.08
C GLY A 332 6.36 -5.28 2.35
N GLY A 333 6.36 -6.61 2.17
CA GLY A 333 7.43 -7.34 1.49
C GLY A 333 8.77 -7.31 2.25
N VAL A 334 8.72 -7.16 3.57
CA VAL A 334 9.92 -6.97 4.40
C VAL A 334 10.74 -8.25 4.50
N LYS A 335 12.04 -8.14 4.22
CA LYS A 335 12.97 -9.29 4.27
C LYS A 335 13.30 -9.71 5.71
N ARG A 336 13.67 -10.99 5.87
CA ARG A 336 14.13 -11.61 7.13
C ARG A 336 15.08 -10.75 7.97
N SER A 337 16.06 -10.10 7.34
CA SER A 337 17.05 -9.26 8.06
C SER A 337 16.44 -8.13 8.90
N VAL A 338 15.26 -7.63 8.52
CA VAL A 338 14.56 -6.58 9.28
C VAL A 338 13.84 -7.19 10.47
N PHE A 339 13.19 -8.34 10.32
CA PHE A 339 12.63 -9.10 11.42
C PHE A 339 13.69 -9.46 12.47
N ASP A 340 14.88 -9.90 12.05
CA ASP A 340 15.98 -10.23 12.96
C ASP A 340 16.46 -9.02 13.78
N ARG A 341 16.34 -7.80 13.23
CA ARG A 341 16.69 -6.55 13.92
C ARG A 341 15.57 -6.08 14.85
N LEU A 342 14.32 -6.07 14.37
CA LEU A 342 13.15 -5.61 15.13
C LEU A 342 12.77 -6.59 16.25
N CYS A 343 13.02 -7.88 16.07
CA CYS A 343 12.79 -8.89 17.10
C CYS A 343 13.68 -8.66 18.32
N LYS A 344 14.93 -8.22 18.12
CA LYS A 344 15.84 -7.85 19.22
C LYS A 344 15.35 -6.65 20.03
N MET A 345 14.54 -5.79 19.42
CA MET A 345 13.93 -4.63 20.07
C MET A 345 12.57 -4.96 20.72
N GLY A 346 12.09 -6.21 20.63
CA GLY A 346 10.77 -6.61 21.13
C GLY A 346 9.59 -6.13 20.28
N ILE A 347 9.85 -5.55 19.10
CA ILE A 347 8.81 -4.97 18.22
C ILE A 347 8.09 -6.06 17.42
N THR A 348 8.84 -7.02 16.87
CA THR A 348 8.31 -8.13 16.05
C THR A 348 8.59 -9.47 16.72
N THR A 349 7.98 -10.54 16.24
CA THR A 349 8.47 -11.90 16.56
C THR A 349 9.56 -12.31 15.56
N SER A 350 10.14 -13.50 15.74
CA SER A 350 11.15 -13.99 14.79
C SER A 350 10.52 -14.21 13.42
N HIS A 351 11.32 -14.09 12.35
CA HIS A 351 10.83 -14.35 10.99
C HIS A 351 10.21 -15.75 10.87
N LYS A 352 10.76 -16.76 11.56
CA LYS A 352 10.20 -18.12 11.59
C LYS A 352 8.79 -18.15 12.19
N HIS A 353 8.56 -17.42 13.27
CA HIS A 353 7.23 -17.31 13.88
C HIS A 353 6.26 -16.50 13.04
N ALA A 354 6.72 -15.45 12.36
CA ALA A 354 5.91 -14.67 11.42
C ALA A 354 5.41 -15.53 10.25
N ILE A 355 6.29 -16.32 9.62
CA ILE A 355 5.90 -17.25 8.54
C ILE A 355 4.96 -18.33 9.06
N ARG A 356 5.26 -18.93 10.23
CA ARG A 356 4.36 -19.94 10.81
C ARG A 356 2.96 -19.36 11.07
N LYS A 357 2.88 -18.14 11.59
CA LYS A 357 1.60 -17.46 11.84
C LYS A 357 0.87 -17.14 10.54
N GLN A 358 1.58 -16.76 9.49
CA GLN A 358 1.01 -16.56 8.16
C GLN A 358 0.41 -17.85 7.61
N ASN A 359 1.12 -18.99 7.75
CA ASN A 359 0.60 -20.28 7.33
C ASN A 359 -0.66 -20.67 8.13
N GLU A 360 -0.65 -20.48 9.46
CA GLU A 360 -1.82 -20.69 10.32
C GLU A 360 -3.01 -19.81 9.92
N MET A 361 -2.76 -18.56 9.49
CA MET A 361 -3.80 -17.68 8.96
C MET A 361 -4.33 -18.13 7.60
N SER A 362 -3.56 -18.89 6.82
CA SER A 362 -3.97 -19.40 5.50
C SER A 362 -4.67 -20.76 5.54
N GLU A 363 -4.65 -21.48 6.66
CA GLU A 363 -5.21 -22.85 6.74
C GLU A 363 -6.71 -22.94 6.41
N HIS A 364 -7.46 -21.85 6.61
CA HIS A 364 -8.92 -21.80 6.39
C HIS A 364 -9.33 -20.66 5.45
N HIS A 365 -8.48 -20.35 4.47
CA HIS A 365 -8.72 -19.23 3.54
C HIS A 365 -9.87 -19.51 2.56
N ASP A 366 -10.11 -20.78 2.24
CA ASP A 366 -11.10 -21.32 1.32
C ASP A 366 -12.44 -21.71 2.00
N GLU A 367 -12.48 -21.70 3.33
CA GLU A 367 -13.67 -22.05 4.14
C GLU A 367 -14.96 -21.34 3.69
N PRO A 368 -14.96 -20.02 3.35
CA PRO A 368 -16.18 -19.37 2.86
C PRO A 368 -16.69 -19.97 1.54
N VAL A 369 -15.79 -20.38 0.65
CA VAL A 369 -16.14 -20.96 -0.66
C VAL A 369 -16.68 -22.38 -0.48
N LYS A 370 -16.07 -23.16 0.40
CA LYS A 370 -16.59 -24.48 0.81
C LYS A 370 -17.99 -24.39 1.39
N GLN A 371 -18.27 -23.35 2.19
CA GLN A 371 -19.60 -23.09 2.70
C GLN A 371 -20.59 -22.73 1.58
N TRP A 372 -20.20 -21.87 0.62
CA TRP A 372 -21.05 -21.55 -0.54
C TRP A 372 -21.35 -22.78 -1.39
N ARG A 373 -20.34 -23.61 -1.67
CA ARG A 373 -20.49 -24.88 -2.38
C ARG A 373 -21.50 -25.79 -1.68
N LYS A 374 -21.35 -25.98 -0.37
CA LYS A 374 -22.26 -26.79 0.44
C LYS A 374 -23.69 -26.28 0.41
N GLU A 375 -23.89 -24.96 0.47
CA GLU A 375 -25.23 -24.36 0.38
C GLU A 375 -25.89 -24.63 -0.98
N ILE A 376 -25.11 -24.57 -2.08
CA ILE A 376 -25.57 -24.87 -3.44
C ILE A 376 -25.90 -26.35 -3.61
N GLU A 377 -25.02 -27.25 -3.18
CA GLU A 377 -25.23 -28.71 -3.27
C GLU A 377 -26.44 -29.18 -2.44
N GLN A 378 -26.77 -28.48 -1.35
CA GLN A 378 -27.92 -28.78 -0.49
C GLN A 378 -29.23 -28.18 -0.97
N TYR A 379 -29.20 -27.25 -1.92
CA TYR A 379 -30.39 -26.62 -2.45
C TYR A 379 -31.07 -27.50 -3.50
N THR A 380 -32.32 -27.89 -3.22
CA THR A 380 -33.20 -28.54 -4.20
C THR A 380 -34.23 -27.52 -4.69
N PRO A 381 -34.30 -27.21 -6.00
CA PRO A 381 -35.28 -26.28 -6.53
C PRO A 381 -36.72 -26.76 -6.24
N PRO A 382 -37.64 -25.86 -5.84
CA PRO A 382 -39.06 -26.17 -5.76
C PRO A 382 -39.62 -26.44 -7.17
N GLY A 383 -39.62 -27.72 -7.57
CA GLY A 383 -40.03 -28.21 -8.89
C GLY A 383 -39.55 -29.64 -9.16
N MET A 384 -38.35 -30.01 -8.70
CA MET A 384 -37.82 -31.37 -8.84
C MET A 384 -38.55 -32.42 -7.99
N LEU A 385 -39.25 -32.02 -6.92
CA LEU A 385 -40.00 -32.92 -6.06
C LEU A 385 -41.44 -33.21 -6.57
N ALA A 386 -41.90 -32.51 -7.61
CA ALA A 386 -43.27 -32.62 -8.14
C ALA A 386 -43.37 -33.45 -9.44
N GLY A 387 -42.24 -33.92 -9.98
CA GLY A 387 -42.17 -34.65 -11.24
C GLY A 387 -41.47 -35.99 -11.12
N SER A 388 -41.94 -36.88 -10.23
CA SER A 388 -41.61 -38.31 -10.34
C SER A 388 -42.54 -38.96 -11.37
N SER A 389 -42.41 -38.55 -12.63
CA SER A 389 -42.69 -39.41 -13.77
C SER A 389 -41.37 -39.53 -14.50
N GLU A 390 -40.93 -40.77 -14.72
CA GLU A 390 -39.70 -41.13 -15.41
C GLU A 390 -39.57 -40.40 -16.76
N GLU A 391 -38.98 -39.20 -16.77
CA GLU A 391 -38.40 -38.63 -17.97
C GLU A 391 -37.04 -39.29 -18.14
N SER A 392 -37.08 -40.41 -18.85
CA SER A 392 -35.96 -41.00 -19.59
C SER A 392 -35.23 -39.87 -20.32
N TRP A 393 -34.10 -39.44 -19.78
CA TRP A 393 -33.10 -38.67 -20.53
C TRP A 393 -32.73 -39.52 -21.73
N ASP A 394 -33.11 -39.07 -22.92
CA ASP A 394 -32.69 -39.68 -24.19
C ASP A 394 -31.15 -39.73 -24.18
N THR A 395 -30.62 -40.95 -24.09
CA THR A 395 -29.21 -41.32 -24.00
C THR A 395 -28.47 -41.12 -25.33
N ASN A 396 -28.77 -40.04 -26.06
CA ASN A 396 -28.12 -39.73 -27.33
C ASN A 396 -27.05 -38.66 -27.24
N PHE A 397 -26.71 -38.16 -26.04
CA PHE A 397 -25.41 -37.56 -25.81
C PHE A 397 -24.41 -38.67 -25.49
N GLN A 398 -23.86 -39.27 -26.54
CA GLN A 398 -22.72 -40.17 -26.41
C GLN A 398 -21.52 -39.30 -26.03
N CYS A 399 -21.21 -39.24 -24.73
CA CYS A 399 -19.89 -38.81 -24.29
C CYS A 399 -18.86 -39.63 -25.09
N VAL A 400 -17.98 -38.97 -25.82
CA VAL A 400 -16.96 -39.62 -26.65
C VAL A 400 -15.93 -40.37 -25.78
N ILE A 401 -16.01 -40.20 -24.47
CA ILE A 401 -15.19 -40.89 -23.48
C ILE A 401 -15.97 -42.10 -22.97
N THR A 402 -15.43 -43.30 -23.18
CA THR A 402 -16.05 -44.53 -22.68
C THR A 402 -15.91 -44.64 -21.16
N ASP A 403 -16.80 -45.38 -20.50
CA ASP A 403 -16.69 -45.66 -19.05
C ASP A 403 -15.35 -46.32 -18.68
N GLU A 404 -14.73 -47.01 -19.63
CA GLU A 404 -13.39 -47.61 -19.50
C GLU A 404 -12.29 -46.53 -19.52
N GLU A 405 -12.40 -45.50 -20.36
CA GLU A 405 -11.50 -44.35 -20.37
C GLU A 405 -11.66 -43.49 -19.10
N LEU A 406 -12.88 -43.33 -18.59
CA LEU A 406 -13.16 -42.64 -17.34
C LEU A 406 -12.60 -43.39 -16.12
N ALA A 407 -12.66 -44.72 -16.14
CA ALA A 407 -12.07 -45.59 -15.11
C ALA A 407 -10.52 -45.57 -15.13
N MET A 408 -9.90 -45.32 -16.30
CA MET A 408 -8.45 -45.12 -16.42
C MET A 408 -7.98 -43.75 -15.91
N MET A 409 -8.88 -42.78 -15.69
CA MET A 409 -8.56 -41.42 -15.23
C MET A 409 -8.54 -41.25 -13.70
N ASP A 410 -8.72 -42.32 -12.91
CA ASP A 410 -8.64 -42.36 -11.43
C ASP A 410 -9.47 -41.26 -10.72
N ILE A 411 -10.60 -40.86 -11.32
CA ILE A 411 -11.56 -39.93 -10.72
C ILE A 411 -12.43 -40.74 -9.77
N GLY A 412 -12.05 -40.75 -8.49
CA GLY A 412 -12.78 -41.44 -7.43
C GLY A 412 -14.27 -41.04 -7.40
N ARG A 413 -15.16 -42.03 -7.53
CA ARG A 413 -16.60 -41.84 -7.32
C ARG A 413 -16.85 -41.38 -5.88
N LEU A 414 -17.34 -40.16 -5.71
CA LEU A 414 -17.73 -39.62 -4.41
C LEU A 414 -18.95 -40.38 -3.87
N HIS A 415 -18.79 -40.99 -2.69
CA HIS A 415 -19.88 -41.55 -1.89
C HIS A 415 -20.78 -40.41 -1.41
N ILE A 416 -21.94 -40.24 -2.06
CA ILE A 416 -23.01 -39.39 -1.55
C ILE A 416 -23.65 -40.11 -0.36
N THR A 417 -23.37 -39.62 0.84
CA THR A 417 -24.05 -40.08 2.06
C THR A 417 -25.28 -39.17 2.27
N SER A 418 -26.43 -39.80 2.57
CA SER A 418 -27.78 -39.27 2.82
C SER A 418 -28.00 -37.74 2.92
N PRO A 419 -29.04 -37.18 2.28
CA PRO A 419 -29.26 -35.74 2.19
C PRO A 419 -29.64 -35.10 3.56
N PRO A 420 -28.96 -34.01 3.97
CA PRO A 420 -29.36 -33.16 5.09
C PRO A 420 -30.54 -32.23 4.74
N PRO A 421 -31.17 -31.54 5.72
CA PRO A 421 -32.47 -30.89 5.54
C PRO A 421 -32.43 -29.64 4.63
N LEU A 422 -33.54 -29.44 3.91
CA LEU A 422 -33.76 -28.47 2.84
C LEU A 422 -33.76 -27.00 3.33
N VAL A 423 -33.05 -26.13 2.60
CA VAL A 423 -33.04 -24.67 2.79
C VAL A 423 -34.05 -24.01 1.84
N ASN A 424 -34.97 -23.21 2.38
CA ASN A 424 -36.13 -22.63 1.64
C ASN A 424 -35.81 -21.39 0.76
N SER A 425 -34.56 -20.94 0.70
CA SER A 425 -34.15 -19.80 -0.14
C SER A 425 -33.03 -20.20 -1.09
N PRO A 426 -33.09 -19.84 -2.38
CA PRO A 426 -32.04 -20.17 -3.33
C PRO A 426 -30.68 -19.58 -2.90
N PRO A 427 -29.61 -20.38 -2.82
CA PRO A 427 -28.27 -19.90 -2.50
C PRO A 427 -27.72 -19.05 -3.64
N ARG A 428 -26.80 -18.15 -3.31
CA ARG A 428 -26.11 -17.33 -4.30
C ARG A 428 -25.05 -18.17 -5.01
N PRO A 429 -25.02 -18.19 -6.36
CA PRO A 429 -23.92 -18.82 -7.07
C PRO A 429 -22.61 -18.05 -6.86
N TYR A 430 -21.52 -18.67 -7.26
CA TYR A 430 -20.20 -18.06 -7.27
C TYR A 430 -19.44 -18.46 -8.54
N SER A 431 -18.53 -17.60 -8.96
CA SER A 431 -17.63 -17.82 -10.09
C SER A 431 -16.20 -17.93 -9.59
N ILE A 432 -15.42 -18.87 -10.16
CA ILE A 432 -13.97 -18.92 -9.96
C ILE A 432 -13.32 -18.18 -11.14
N ILE A 433 -12.52 -17.16 -10.83
CA ILE A 433 -11.86 -16.32 -11.80
C ILE A 433 -10.36 -16.60 -11.76
N PHE A 434 -9.76 -16.77 -12.94
CA PHE A 434 -8.31 -16.87 -13.10
C PHE A 434 -7.71 -15.54 -13.55
N ASP A 435 -6.52 -15.25 -13.04
CA ASP A 435 -5.68 -14.14 -13.50
C ASP A 435 -4.23 -14.62 -13.63
N ASN A 436 -3.52 -14.08 -14.62
CA ASN A 436 -2.15 -14.49 -14.95
C ASN A 436 -1.12 -13.64 -14.20
N LEU A 437 -0.31 -14.30 -13.38
CA LEU A 437 0.84 -13.71 -12.72
C LEU A 437 2.13 -14.06 -13.48
N ASN A 438 2.49 -13.18 -14.41
CA ASN A 438 3.66 -13.34 -15.27
C ASN A 438 4.87 -12.56 -14.73
N PHE A 439 5.99 -13.24 -14.48
CA PHE A 439 7.24 -12.59 -14.08
C PHE A 439 8.43 -13.02 -14.92
N HIS A 440 9.22 -12.03 -15.30
CA HIS A 440 10.38 -12.22 -16.16
C HIS A 440 11.67 -11.96 -15.37
N ILE A 441 12.43 -13.02 -15.17
CA ILE A 441 13.75 -12.95 -14.54
C ILE A 441 14.80 -12.82 -15.65
N LYS A 442 15.36 -11.61 -15.75
CA LYS A 442 16.47 -11.32 -16.66
C LYS A 442 17.80 -11.60 -15.97
N ILE A 443 18.65 -12.37 -16.63
CA ILE A 443 20.02 -12.62 -16.17
C ILE A 443 20.95 -11.61 -16.85
N HIS A 444 21.87 -11.03 -16.08
CA HIS A 444 22.80 -10.01 -16.60
C HIS A 444 23.76 -10.58 -17.65
N HIS A 445 24.20 -11.84 -17.47
CA HIS A 445 25.02 -12.57 -18.43
C HIS A 445 24.35 -13.91 -18.72
N GLN A 446 23.85 -14.08 -19.94
CA GLN A 446 23.28 -15.34 -20.37
C GLN A 446 24.40 -16.34 -20.68
N THR A 447 24.30 -17.53 -20.12
CA THR A 447 25.16 -18.68 -20.45
C THR A 447 24.29 -19.81 -20.99
N THR A 448 24.90 -20.86 -21.54
CA THR A 448 24.17 -22.04 -22.03
C THR A 448 23.30 -22.68 -20.94
N SER A 449 23.73 -22.62 -19.67
CA SER A 449 23.00 -23.16 -18.52
C SER A 449 22.08 -22.15 -17.84
N GLN A 450 22.27 -20.85 -18.06
CA GLN A 450 21.49 -19.78 -17.42
C GLN A 450 20.98 -18.79 -18.45
N HIS A 451 19.69 -18.94 -18.79
CA HIS A 451 18.95 -18.05 -19.69
C HIS A 451 17.88 -17.27 -18.92
N ASN A 452 17.33 -16.22 -19.56
CA ASN A 452 16.20 -15.50 -19.00
C ASN A 452 15.02 -16.44 -18.81
N LYS A 453 14.35 -16.35 -17.66
CA LYS A 453 13.20 -17.20 -17.37
C LYS A 453 11.95 -16.36 -17.34
N ILE A 454 10.93 -16.84 -18.04
CA ILE A 454 9.56 -16.36 -17.91
C ILE A 454 8.84 -17.41 -17.10
N TYR A 455 8.15 -16.96 -16.06
CA TYR A 455 7.28 -17.80 -15.28
C TYR A 455 5.87 -17.24 -15.41
N ASN A 456 4.95 -18.12 -15.74
CA ASN A 456 3.53 -17.84 -15.85
C ASN A 456 2.85 -18.68 -14.77
N TRP A 457 2.25 -18.00 -13.80
CA TRP A 457 1.52 -18.63 -12.71
C TRP A 457 0.07 -18.16 -12.75
N THR A 458 -0.84 -19.02 -12.31
CA THR A 458 -2.27 -18.72 -12.30
C THR A 458 -2.68 -18.32 -10.88
N HIS A 459 -3.14 -17.09 -10.71
CA HIS A 459 -3.84 -16.65 -9.50
C HIS A 459 -5.32 -16.95 -9.68
N HIS A 460 -5.98 -17.44 -8.63
CA HIS A 460 -7.40 -17.72 -8.69
C HIS A 460 -8.14 -17.20 -7.47
N MET A 461 -9.35 -16.74 -7.70
CA MET A 461 -10.22 -16.17 -6.67
C MET A 461 -11.67 -16.55 -6.92
N ALA A 462 -12.40 -16.84 -5.86
CA ALA A 462 -13.83 -17.04 -5.91
C ALA A 462 -14.56 -15.72 -5.69
N VAL A 463 -15.58 -15.44 -6.50
CA VAL A 463 -16.41 -14.25 -6.40
C VAL A 463 -17.84 -14.69 -6.26
N GLN A 464 -18.51 -14.32 -5.17
CA GLN A 464 -19.92 -14.61 -4.99
C GLN A 464 -20.77 -13.68 -5.86
N ASP A 465 -21.70 -14.25 -6.61
CA ASP A 465 -22.57 -13.50 -7.50
C ASP A 465 -23.56 -12.67 -6.68
N ARG A 466 -23.74 -11.40 -7.07
CA ARG A 466 -24.64 -10.47 -6.38
C ARG A 466 -26.10 -10.65 -6.77
N VAL A 467 -26.32 -11.19 -7.97
CA VAL A 467 -27.66 -11.42 -8.55
C VAL A 467 -27.82 -12.91 -8.79
N THR A 468 -28.90 -13.46 -8.25
CA THR A 468 -29.22 -14.88 -8.44
C THR A 468 -29.91 -15.12 -9.78
N PRO A 469 -29.44 -16.08 -10.61
CA PRO A 469 -30.06 -16.40 -11.89
C PRO A 469 -31.30 -17.29 -11.76
N HIS A 470 -31.70 -17.72 -10.56
CA HIS A 470 -32.79 -18.67 -10.33
C HIS A 470 -34.17 -18.23 -10.84
N HIS A 471 -34.35 -16.95 -11.16
CA HIS A 471 -35.57 -16.41 -11.77
C HIS A 471 -35.57 -16.55 -13.31
N LEU A 472 -34.43 -16.90 -13.92
CA LEU A 472 -34.28 -17.11 -15.34
C LEU A 472 -34.77 -18.53 -15.69
N PRO A 473 -35.43 -18.71 -16.84
CA PRO A 473 -35.88 -20.02 -17.28
C PRO A 473 -34.68 -20.90 -17.63
N ASP A 474 -34.64 -22.11 -17.07
CA ASP A 474 -33.69 -23.17 -17.41
C ASP A 474 -34.41 -24.29 -18.19
N ASN A 475 -34.92 -23.94 -19.36
CA ASN A 475 -35.72 -24.84 -20.20
C ASN A 475 -34.84 -25.71 -21.13
N GLY A 476 -33.55 -25.83 -20.84
CA GLY A 476 -32.58 -26.51 -21.70
C GLY A 476 -32.29 -25.79 -23.02
N ALA A 477 -31.63 -26.50 -23.93
CA ALA A 477 -31.29 -25.95 -25.25
C ALA A 477 -32.55 -25.68 -26.08
N THR A 478 -32.69 -24.47 -26.59
CA THR A 478 -33.86 -24.06 -27.37
C THR A 478 -33.91 -24.75 -28.75
N LYS A 479 -32.75 -25.11 -29.30
CA LYS A 479 -32.55 -25.82 -30.57
C LYS A 479 -31.22 -26.61 -30.52
N PRO A 480 -31.09 -27.73 -31.26
CA PRO A 480 -29.80 -28.40 -31.44
C PRO A 480 -28.86 -27.55 -32.31
N LEU A 481 -27.55 -27.64 -32.08
CA LEU A 481 -26.54 -26.76 -32.71
C LEU A 481 -26.64 -26.66 -34.26
N PRO A 482 -26.90 -27.75 -35.01
CA PRO A 482 -27.03 -27.69 -36.48
C PRO A 482 -28.24 -26.90 -36.98
N ASP A 483 -29.27 -26.75 -36.14
CA ASP A 483 -30.55 -26.10 -36.49
C ASP A 483 -30.61 -24.65 -36.00
N ILE A 484 -29.52 -24.13 -35.43
CA ILE A 484 -29.38 -22.74 -35.03
C ILE A 484 -28.97 -21.92 -36.25
N ASP A 485 -29.83 -20.99 -36.67
CA ASP A 485 -29.46 -19.98 -37.64
C ASP A 485 -28.63 -18.88 -36.94
N LEU A 486 -27.50 -18.49 -37.54
CA LEU A 486 -26.66 -17.42 -37.01
C LEU A 486 -27.41 -16.09 -36.95
N ASP A 487 -28.35 -15.84 -37.88
CA ASP A 487 -29.13 -14.61 -37.91
C ASP A 487 -30.07 -14.47 -36.69
N GLU A 488 -30.44 -15.58 -36.03
CA GLU A 488 -31.23 -15.58 -34.79
C GLU A 488 -30.39 -15.25 -33.55
N VAL A 489 -29.07 -15.52 -33.59
CA VAL A 489 -28.15 -15.32 -32.47
C VAL A 489 -27.43 -13.96 -32.57
N LEU A 490 -27.26 -13.45 -33.78
CA LEU A 490 -26.58 -12.19 -34.01
C LEU A 490 -27.38 -10.99 -33.46
N PRO A 491 -26.71 -9.94 -32.95
CA PRO A 491 -27.38 -8.76 -32.45
C PRO A 491 -28.30 -8.12 -33.49
N THR A 492 -29.61 -8.16 -33.23
CA THR A 492 -30.61 -7.48 -34.07
C THR A 492 -30.35 -5.97 -34.15
N ILE A 493 -30.98 -5.29 -35.12
CA ILE A 493 -30.93 -3.82 -35.22
C ILE A 493 -31.36 -3.16 -33.90
N HIS A 494 -32.36 -3.73 -33.20
CA HIS A 494 -32.80 -3.23 -31.91
C HIS A 494 -31.70 -3.38 -30.83
N THR A 495 -31.04 -4.53 -30.77
CA THR A 495 -29.91 -4.79 -29.86
C THR A 495 -28.75 -3.83 -30.13
N GLN A 496 -28.43 -3.61 -31.41
CA GLN A 496 -27.36 -2.68 -31.81
C GLN A 496 -27.68 -1.22 -31.43
N VAL A 497 -28.94 -0.78 -31.61
CA VAL A 497 -29.37 0.56 -31.19
C VAL A 497 -29.30 0.71 -29.68
N HIS A 498 -29.72 -0.30 -28.92
CA HIS A 498 -29.62 -0.30 -27.46
C HIS A 498 -28.15 -0.22 -27.01
N TYR A 499 -27.29 -1.09 -27.54
CA TYR A 499 -25.86 -1.12 -27.25
C TYR A 499 -25.17 0.21 -27.59
N ARG A 500 -25.53 0.82 -28.73
CA ARG A 500 -25.02 2.15 -29.11
C ARG A 500 -25.36 3.23 -28.07
N ARG A 501 -26.57 3.20 -27.48
CA ARG A 501 -26.96 4.17 -26.44
C ARG A 501 -26.10 4.03 -25.19
N GLU A 502 -25.83 2.80 -24.75
CA GLU A 502 -24.95 2.53 -23.60
C GLU A 502 -23.51 2.96 -23.88
N LEU A 503 -22.99 2.65 -25.07
CA LEU A 503 -21.66 3.10 -25.50
C LEU A 503 -21.51 4.61 -25.52
N ILE A 504 -22.54 5.36 -25.97
CA ILE A 504 -22.52 6.83 -25.94
C ILE A 504 -22.27 7.35 -24.53
N ALA A 505 -22.92 6.77 -23.51
CA ALA A 505 -22.71 7.16 -22.12
C ALA A 505 -21.27 6.83 -21.66
N LEU A 506 -20.75 5.64 -21.97
CA LEU A 506 -19.38 5.23 -21.61
C LEU A 506 -18.30 6.10 -22.30
N CYS A 507 -18.47 6.39 -23.59
CA CYS A 507 -17.59 7.29 -24.33
C CYS A 507 -17.65 8.72 -23.77
N SER A 508 -18.85 9.22 -23.45
CA SER A 508 -19.02 10.55 -22.85
C SER A 508 -18.29 10.69 -21.51
N ARG A 509 -18.29 9.63 -20.67
CA ARG A 509 -17.51 9.58 -19.42
C ARG A 509 -16.02 9.69 -19.68
N THR A 510 -15.52 8.94 -20.66
CA THR A 510 -14.10 8.94 -21.03
C THR A 510 -13.67 10.31 -21.55
N ILE A 511 -14.46 10.90 -22.44
CA ILE A 511 -14.18 12.21 -23.03
C ILE A 511 -14.19 13.31 -21.95
N THR A 512 -15.21 13.36 -21.09
CA THR A 512 -15.27 14.39 -20.03
C THR A 512 -14.19 14.23 -18.97
N PHE A 513 -13.71 13.01 -18.73
CA PHE A 513 -12.63 12.75 -17.77
C PHE A 513 -11.24 13.12 -18.32
N TYR A 514 -10.93 12.75 -19.57
CA TYR A 514 -9.58 12.94 -20.13
C TYR A 514 -9.40 14.22 -20.95
N CYS A 515 -10.46 14.73 -21.60
CA CYS A 515 -10.39 15.91 -22.44
C CYS A 515 -10.81 17.16 -21.66
N LEU A 516 -9.83 18.04 -21.36
CA LEU A 516 -10.04 19.27 -20.59
C LEU A 516 -11.16 20.17 -21.13
N ALA A 517 -11.33 20.23 -22.46
CA ALA A 517 -12.38 21.03 -23.10
C ALA A 517 -13.80 20.58 -22.72
N PHE A 518 -13.99 19.31 -22.38
CA PHE A 518 -15.30 18.74 -22.04
C PHE A 518 -15.50 18.54 -20.53
N LYS A 519 -14.50 18.87 -19.71
CA LYS A 519 -14.57 18.77 -18.26
C LYS A 519 -15.77 19.51 -17.62
N PRO A 520 -16.23 20.68 -18.11
CA PRO A 520 -17.42 21.34 -17.56
C PRO A 520 -18.70 20.49 -17.64
N PHE A 521 -18.77 19.50 -18.54
CA PHE A 521 -19.95 18.63 -18.69
C PHE A 521 -19.92 17.40 -17.79
N GLN A 522 -18.89 17.23 -16.95
CA GLN A 522 -18.71 16.04 -16.12
C GLN A 522 -19.92 15.75 -15.22
N ASP A 523 -20.58 16.78 -14.69
CA ASP A 523 -21.74 16.65 -13.81
C ASP A 523 -23.03 16.26 -14.55
N THR A 524 -23.07 16.43 -15.87
CA THR A 524 -24.21 16.07 -16.72
C THR A 524 -24.12 14.67 -17.30
N VAL A 525 -22.93 14.05 -17.27
CA VAL A 525 -22.72 12.71 -17.83
C VAL A 525 -23.19 11.64 -16.85
N LEU A 526 -24.01 10.72 -17.34
CA LEU A 526 -24.44 9.53 -16.58
C LEU A 526 -23.23 8.74 -16.08
N ARG A 527 -23.07 8.67 -14.75
CA ARG A 527 -21.97 7.96 -14.11
C ARG A 527 -22.18 6.45 -14.05
N HIS A 528 -23.42 6.02 -13.82
CA HIS A 528 -23.84 4.63 -13.77
C HIS A 528 -24.98 4.41 -14.77
N LEU A 529 -24.88 3.37 -15.60
CA LEU A 529 -25.98 2.95 -16.46
C LEU A 529 -27.06 2.33 -15.56
N PRO A 530 -28.29 2.87 -15.52
CA PRO A 530 -29.34 2.29 -14.71
C PRO A 530 -29.77 0.95 -15.32
N HIS A 531 -29.79 -0.10 -14.50
CA HIS A 531 -30.28 -1.42 -14.86
C HIS A 531 -31.07 -1.99 -13.69
N GLN A 532 -31.83 -3.06 -13.95
CA GLN A 532 -32.75 -3.66 -12.97
C GLN A 532 -32.07 -4.08 -11.65
N TYR A 533 -30.78 -4.42 -11.73
CA TYR A 533 -29.95 -4.84 -10.58
C TYR A 533 -28.99 -3.77 -10.06
N SER A 534 -29.24 -2.48 -10.34
CA SER A 534 -28.27 -1.43 -9.98
C SER A 534 -28.05 -1.28 -8.48
N LYS A 535 -29.02 -1.68 -7.64
CA LYS A 535 -28.86 -1.63 -6.18
C LYS A 535 -27.90 -2.72 -5.71
N GLU A 536 -28.12 -3.93 -6.17
CA GLU A 536 -27.31 -5.13 -5.90
C GLU A 536 -25.89 -4.95 -6.46
N MET A 537 -25.76 -4.40 -7.66
CA MET A 537 -24.45 -4.15 -8.29
C MET A 537 -23.72 -2.94 -7.72
N ALA A 538 -24.36 -2.12 -6.87
CA ALA A 538 -23.68 -1.06 -6.13
C ALA A 538 -23.00 -1.57 -4.84
N GLU A 539 -23.38 -2.75 -4.35
CA GLU A 539 -22.77 -3.36 -3.16
C GLU A 539 -21.32 -3.80 -3.43
N LYS A 540 -20.54 -3.98 -2.36
CA LYS A 540 -19.15 -4.46 -2.46
C LYS A 540 -19.14 -5.95 -2.82
N SER A 541 -18.27 -6.36 -3.73
CA SER A 541 -18.07 -7.80 -4.04
C SER A 541 -17.56 -8.55 -2.82
N VAL A 542 -18.02 -9.79 -2.68
CA VAL A 542 -17.42 -10.77 -1.76
C VAL A 542 -16.46 -11.62 -2.58
N GLU A 543 -15.18 -11.37 -2.38
CA GLU A 543 -14.08 -11.99 -3.12
C GLU A 543 -13.22 -12.79 -2.12
N VAL A 544 -12.91 -14.04 -2.45
CA VAL A 544 -12.08 -14.93 -1.64
C VAL A 544 -10.87 -15.34 -2.47
N PRO A 545 -9.65 -14.90 -2.11
CA PRO A 545 -8.44 -15.33 -2.80
C PRO A 545 -8.14 -16.78 -2.43
N LEU A 546 -8.08 -17.66 -3.43
CA LEU A 546 -7.78 -19.10 -3.28
C LEU A 546 -6.29 -19.39 -3.48
N GLY A 547 -5.53 -18.38 -3.92
CA GLY A 547 -4.07 -18.41 -3.93
C GLY A 547 -3.46 -18.57 -5.32
N LEU A 548 -2.22 -19.05 -5.34
CA LEU A 548 -1.40 -19.16 -6.55
C LEU A 548 -1.15 -20.62 -6.91
N LEU A 549 -1.43 -20.95 -8.16
CA LEU A 549 -1.07 -22.20 -8.79
C LEU A 549 0.15 -21.95 -9.66
N PHE A 550 1.20 -22.72 -9.42
CA PHE A 550 2.47 -22.61 -10.17
C PHE A 550 2.39 -23.30 -11.53
N LYS A 551 1.31 -23.06 -12.26
CA LYS A 551 0.92 -23.67 -13.53
C LYS A 551 0.45 -22.57 -14.50
N ASP A 552 0.68 -22.77 -15.78
CA ASP A 552 0.33 -21.83 -16.86
C ASP A 552 -0.99 -22.23 -17.53
N GLU A 553 -2.03 -21.39 -17.40
CA GLU A 553 -3.33 -21.65 -18.03
C GLU A 553 -3.26 -21.78 -19.57
N ASN A 554 -2.22 -21.21 -20.21
CA ASN A 554 -2.05 -21.28 -21.66
C ASN A 554 -1.50 -22.64 -22.12
N VAL A 555 -0.98 -23.45 -21.20
CA VAL A 555 -0.50 -24.80 -21.47
C VAL A 555 -1.61 -25.79 -21.16
N THR A 556 -2.07 -26.53 -22.16
CA THR A 556 -3.23 -27.44 -22.02
C THR A 556 -3.08 -28.44 -20.88
N GLY A 557 -1.89 -29.02 -20.69
CA GLY A 557 -1.61 -29.94 -19.59
C GLY A 557 -1.77 -29.28 -18.23
N ASP A 558 -1.16 -28.11 -18.05
CA ASP A 558 -1.24 -27.30 -16.83
C ASP A 558 -2.68 -26.83 -16.55
N LEU A 559 -3.46 -26.52 -17.59
CA LEU A 559 -4.88 -26.15 -17.47
C LEU A 559 -5.73 -27.32 -16.94
N VAL A 560 -5.56 -28.53 -17.47
CA VAL A 560 -6.24 -29.73 -16.95
C VAL A 560 -5.92 -29.91 -15.46
N ASP A 561 -4.66 -29.76 -15.15
CA ASP A 561 -4.09 -29.83 -13.82
C ASP A 561 -4.61 -28.75 -12.84
N ILE A 562 -4.95 -27.56 -13.35
CA ILE A 562 -5.62 -26.48 -12.59
C ILE A 562 -7.08 -26.87 -12.34
N LEU A 563 -7.79 -27.34 -13.36
CA LEU A 563 -9.20 -27.73 -13.24
C LEU A 563 -9.38 -28.92 -12.27
N LEU A 564 -8.50 -29.93 -12.32
CA LEU A 564 -8.49 -31.04 -11.37
C LEU A 564 -8.22 -30.59 -9.94
N HIS A 565 -7.36 -29.59 -9.75
CA HIS A 565 -7.11 -29.03 -8.42
C HIS A 565 -8.40 -28.41 -7.84
N LEU A 566 -9.10 -27.61 -8.64
CA LEU A 566 -10.34 -26.94 -8.22
C LEU A 566 -11.52 -27.90 -8.01
N GLN A 567 -11.54 -29.04 -8.72
CA GLN A 567 -12.58 -30.05 -8.53
C GLN A 567 -12.39 -30.83 -7.22
N ASN A 568 -11.13 -31.02 -6.79
CA ASN A 568 -10.78 -31.77 -5.59
C ASN A 568 -10.85 -30.95 -4.30
N GLU A 569 -10.79 -29.61 -4.39
CA GLU A 569 -10.99 -28.67 -3.28
C GLU A 569 -12.48 -28.40 -2.98
#